data_AF-A0A2V8PWV5-F1
#
_entry.id   AF-A0A2V8PWV5-F1
#
_cell.length_a   1.000
_cell.length_b   1.000
_cell.length_c   1.000
_cell.angle_alpha   90.00
_cell.angle_beta   90.00
_cell.angle_gamma   90.00
#
_symmetry.space_group_name_H-M   'P 1'
#
loop_
_entity.id
_entity.type
_entity.pdbx_description
1 polymer ?
#
loop_
_entity_poly.entity_id
_entity_poly.type
_entity_poly.pdbx_seq_one_letter_code
_entity_poly.pdbx_strand_id
1 'polypeptide(L)'
;MNKKRNKELDIEEIAERAQRGEDVSKHFTGRHVARQKIDVDLPLGFLRLIDEECKRMGITRQAWIKMACDQMLRQADTGRGLAKVS
;
A
#
# COMPACT_ATOMS: atom_id res chain seq x y z
N MET A 1 -35.67 0.71 19.66
CA MET A 1 -34.28 0.42 20.05
C MET A 1 -33.62 -0.41 18.94
N ASN A 2 -33.08 0.22 17.89
CA ASN A 2 -32.48 -0.50 16.74
C ASN A 2 -31.02 -0.12 16.56
N LYS A 3 -30.12 -0.88 17.21
CA LYS A 3 -28.68 -0.78 16.97
C LYS A 3 -28.38 -1.64 15.74
N LYS A 4 -28.26 -1.00 14.55
CA LYS A 4 -27.68 -1.63 13.36
C LYS A 4 -26.25 -2.06 13.75
N ARG A 5 -26.08 -3.34 14.08
CA ARG A 5 -24.77 -3.92 14.36
C ARG A 5 -24.02 -3.98 13.03
N ASN A 6 -23.15 -3.00 12.80
CA ASN A 6 -22.15 -3.09 11.76
C ASN A 6 -21.20 -4.20 12.20
N LYS A 7 -21.42 -5.42 11.70
CA LYS A 7 -20.59 -6.58 12.03
C LYS A 7 -19.35 -6.46 11.13
N GLU A 8 -18.34 -5.73 11.59
CA GLU A 8 -16.97 -5.95 11.11
C GLU A 8 -16.69 -7.44 11.36
N LEU A 9 -16.64 -8.21 10.28
CA LEU A 9 -16.27 -9.62 10.37
C LEU A 9 -14.77 -9.67 10.64
N ASP A 10 -14.39 -10.54 11.57
CA ASP A 10 -12.99 -10.76 11.93
C ASP A 10 -12.23 -11.35 10.73
N ILE A 11 -10.92 -11.08 10.64
CA ILE A 11 -10.09 -11.52 9.51
C ILE A 11 -10.03 -13.05 9.47
N GLU A 12 -9.96 -13.67 10.63
CA GLU A 12 -10.00 -15.12 10.85
C GLU A 12 -11.33 -15.72 10.35
N GLU A 13 -12.47 -15.05 10.58
CA GLU A 13 -13.79 -15.50 10.10
C GLU A 13 -13.85 -15.47 8.56
N ILE A 14 -13.21 -14.49 7.92
CA ILE A 14 -13.10 -14.42 6.46
C ILE A 14 -12.20 -15.54 5.92
N ALA A 15 -11.09 -15.85 6.59
CA ALA A 15 -10.18 -16.93 6.21
C ALA A 15 -10.82 -18.32 6.29
N GLU A 16 -11.56 -18.61 7.36
CA GLU A 16 -12.27 -19.89 7.51
C GLU A 16 -13.36 -20.10 6.44
N ARG A 17 -14.02 -19.02 6.02
CA ARG A 17 -15.04 -19.07 4.97
C ARG A 17 -14.39 -19.34 3.60
N ALA A 18 -13.25 -18.73 3.32
CA ALA A 18 -12.45 -19.03 2.13
C ALA A 18 -12.01 -20.50 2.09
N GLN A 19 -11.56 -21.05 3.22
CA GLN A 19 -11.14 -22.45 3.35
C GLN A 19 -12.28 -23.44 3.05
N ARG A 20 -13.53 -23.06 3.39
CA ARG A 20 -14.75 -23.83 3.08
C ARG A 20 -15.22 -23.68 1.64
N GLY A 21 -14.52 -22.90 0.81
CA GLY A 21 -14.90 -22.62 -0.57
C GLY A 21 -16.04 -21.61 -0.70
N GLU A 22 -16.36 -20.85 0.35
CA GLU A 22 -17.34 -19.78 0.27
C GLU A 22 -16.78 -18.56 -0.48
N ASP A 23 -17.63 -17.87 -1.25
CA ASP A 23 -17.24 -16.65 -1.93
C ASP A 23 -17.05 -15.49 -0.93
N VAL A 24 -15.79 -15.12 -0.73
CA VAL A 24 -15.34 -14.01 0.13
C VAL A 24 -14.85 -12.80 -0.68
N SER A 25 -15.06 -12.79 -2.00
CA SER A 25 -14.54 -11.77 -2.93
C SER A 25 -14.94 -10.34 -2.54
N LYS A 26 -16.10 -10.14 -1.92
CA LYS A 26 -16.57 -8.84 -1.40
C LYS A 26 -15.67 -8.22 -0.31
N HIS A 27 -14.83 -9.03 0.33
CA HIS A 27 -13.85 -8.60 1.33
C HIS A 27 -12.46 -8.35 0.72
N PHE A 28 -12.23 -8.83 -0.51
CA PHE A 28 -11.03 -8.52 -1.28
C PHE A 28 -11.31 -7.30 -2.12
N THR A 29 -10.45 -6.28 -2.09
CA THR A 29 -10.64 -5.05 -2.85
C THR A 29 -10.51 -5.21 -4.37
N GLY A 30 -10.47 -6.46 -4.89
CA GLY A 30 -10.44 -6.79 -6.32
C GLY A 30 -9.23 -6.27 -7.09
N ARG A 31 -8.42 -5.39 -6.51
CA ARG A 31 -7.19 -4.86 -7.09
C ARG A 31 -6.03 -5.77 -6.75
N HIS A 32 -6.08 -7.00 -7.26
CA HIS A 32 -4.83 -7.68 -7.59
C HIS A 32 -4.18 -6.91 -8.75
N VAL A 33 -3.61 -5.74 -8.43
CA VAL A 33 -2.82 -4.97 -9.39
C VAL A 33 -1.61 -5.83 -9.73
N ALA A 34 -1.43 -6.14 -11.01
CA ALA A 34 -0.24 -6.85 -11.46
C ALA A 34 1.00 -6.10 -10.96
N ARG A 35 1.93 -6.83 -10.32
CA ARG A 35 3.18 -6.27 -9.82
C ARG A 35 4.29 -6.69 -10.75
N GLN A 36 5.03 -5.73 -11.30
CA GLN A 36 6.24 -5.99 -12.04
C GLN A 36 7.45 -5.73 -11.14
N LYS A 37 8.38 -6.69 -11.09
CA LYS A 37 9.68 -6.45 -10.46
C LYS A 37 10.51 -5.58 -11.39
N ILE A 38 11.16 -4.57 -10.81
CA ILE A 38 12.11 -3.72 -11.51
C ILE A 38 13.50 -3.92 -10.90
N ASP A 39 14.52 -3.83 -11.73
CA ASP A 39 15.92 -3.82 -11.31
C ASP A 39 16.42 -2.37 -11.40
N VAL A 40 17.03 -1.87 -10.32
CA VAL A 40 17.48 -0.48 -10.19
C VAL A 40 18.81 -0.45 -9.48
N ASP A 41 19.80 0.20 -10.09
CA ASP A 41 21.09 0.47 -9.46
C ASP A 41 21.00 1.75 -8.63
N LEU A 42 21.36 1.65 -7.35
CA LEU A 42 21.44 2.79 -6.43
C LEU A 42 22.90 2.97 -5.98
N PRO A 43 23.44 4.19 -5.98
CA PRO A 43 24.75 4.45 -5.39
C PRO A 43 24.80 3.97 -3.94
N LEU A 44 25.91 3.35 -3.53
CA LEU A 44 26.03 2.77 -2.18
C LEU A 44 25.77 3.78 -1.06
N GLY A 45 26.25 5.02 -1.22
CA GLY A 45 25.97 6.10 -0.27
C GLY A 45 24.49 6.42 -0.15
N PHE A 46 23.75 6.37 -1.26
CA PHE A 46 22.31 6.61 -1.26
C PHE A 46 21.54 5.45 -0.63
N LEU A 47 21.90 4.20 -0.93
CA LEU A 47 21.31 3.03 -0.29
C LEU A 47 21.52 3.06 1.24
N ARG A 48 22.69 3.50 1.71
CA ARG A 48 22.97 3.64 3.14
C ARG A 48 22.08 4.68 3.82
N LEU A 49 21.76 5.79 3.16
CA LEU A 49 20.82 6.78 3.69
C LEU A 49 19.40 6.20 3.82
N ILE A 50 18.96 5.43 2.82
CA ILE A 50 17.68 4.71 2.89
C ILE A 50 17.67 3.74 4.06
N ASP A 51 18.77 3.02 4.30
CA ASP A 51 18.88 2.06 5.39
C ASP A 51 18.73 2.70 6.77
N GLU A 52 19.37 3.85 7.00
CA GLU A 52 19.24 4.57 8.27
C GLU A 52 17.80 5.05 8.51
N GLU A 53 17.12 5.54 7.46
CA GLU A 53 15.71 5.90 7.55
C GLU A 53 14.80 4.70 7.80
N CYS A 54 15.08 3.56 7.16
CA CYS A 54 14.36 2.32 7.38
C CYS A 54 14.48 1.85 8.84
N LYS A 55 15.70 1.91 9.42
CA LYS A 55 15.94 1.59 10.83
C LYS A 55 15.18 2.55 11.74
N ARG A 56 15.23 3.85 11.46
CA ARG A 56 14.56 4.89 12.26
C ARG A 56 13.04 4.70 12.29
N MET A 57 12.44 4.30 11.17
CA MET A 57 11.00 4.08 11.05
C MET A 57 10.56 2.66 11.42
N GLY A 58 11.48 1.69 11.53
CA GLY A 58 11.15 0.29 11.77
C GLY A 58 10.47 -0.39 10.58
N ILE A 59 10.82 -0.02 9.35
CA ILE A 59 10.20 -0.57 8.12
C ILE A 59 11.23 -1.13 7.14
N THR A 60 10.76 -1.93 6.18
CA THR A 60 11.63 -2.49 5.13
C THR A 60 11.98 -1.46 4.06
N ARG A 61 13.13 -1.62 3.39
CA ARG A 61 13.52 -0.83 2.20
C ARG A 61 12.39 -0.74 1.17
N GLN A 62 11.75 -1.87 0.88
CA GLN A 62 10.67 -1.93 -0.10
C GLN A 62 9.46 -1.09 0.32
N ALA A 63 9.09 -1.11 1.61
CA ALA A 63 8.00 -0.28 2.12
C ALA A 63 8.35 1.20 2.04
N TRP A 64 9.57 1.56 2.46
CA TRP A 64 10.05 2.93 2.42
C TRP A 64 10.10 3.48 0.98
N ILE A 65 10.68 2.73 0.04
CA ILE A 65 10.75 3.11 -1.38
C ILE A 65 9.36 3.31 -1.97
N LYS A 66 8.41 2.41 -1.69
CA LYS A 66 7.02 2.55 -2.16
C LYS A 66 6.37 3.82 -1.63
N MET A 67 6.56 4.12 -0.35
CA MET A 67 6.01 5.31 0.28
C MET A 67 6.63 6.60 -0.31
N ALA A 68 7.95 6.60 -0.53
CA ALA A 68 8.65 7.71 -1.17
C ALA A 68 8.13 7.96 -2.60
N CYS A 69 7.97 6.90 -3.41
CA CYS A 69 7.40 7.01 -4.75
C CYS A 69 5.96 7.54 -4.73
N ASP A 70 5.10 7.01 -3.85
CA ASP A 70 3.70 7.46 -3.70
C ASP A 70 3.64 8.95 -3.33
N GLN A 71 4.45 9.39 -2.36
CA GLN A 71 4.52 10.80 -1.96
C GLN A 71 4.94 11.70 -3.13
N MET A 72 5.99 11.33 -3.86
CA MET A 72 6.47 12.11 -5.00
C MET A 72 5.45 12.19 -6.13
N LEU A 73 4.75 11.09 -6.43
CA LEU A 73 3.70 11.08 -7.46
C LEU A 73 2.50 11.94 -7.06
N ARG A 74 2.05 11.88 -5.80
CA ARG A 74 0.97 12.74 -5.28
C ARG A 74 1.32 14.23 -5.39
N GLN A 75 2.55 14.59 -5.06
CA GLN A 75 3.03 15.98 -5.18
C GLN A 75 3.04 16.42 -6.65
N ALA A 76 3.52 15.57 -7.56
CA ALA A 76 3.53 15.86 -8.99
C ALA A 76 2.11 16.01 -9.57
N ASP A 77 1.17 15.16 -9.16
CA ASP A 77 -0.23 15.24 -9.61
C ASP A 77 -0.92 16.51 -9.07
N THR A 78 -0.62 16.90 -7.84
CA THR A 78 -1.12 18.17 -7.27
C THR A 78 -0.59 19.37 -8.05
N GLY A 79 0.69 19.35 -8.43
CA GLY A 79 1.30 20.40 -9.27
C GLY A 79 0.71 20.46 -10.68
N ARG A 80 0.40 19.32 -11.29
CA ARG A 80 -0.30 19.27 -12.59
C ARG A 80 -1.75 19.73 -12.51
N GLY A 81 -2.42 19.52 -11.39
CA GLY A 81 -3.77 20.04 -11.14
C GLY A 81 -3.80 21.57 -11.12
N LEU A 82 -2.82 22.20 -10.48
CA LEU A 82 -2.68 23.67 -10.44
C LEU A 82 -2.33 24.26 -11.82
N ALA A 83 -1.46 23.61 -12.59
CA ALA A 83 -1.07 24.06 -13.93
C ALA A 83 -2.17 23.93 -15.00
N LYS A 84 -3.23 23.15 -14.76
CA LYS A 84 -4.38 23.01 -15.68
C LYS A 84 -5.51 24.00 -15.43
N VAL A 85 -5.45 24.75 -14.32
CA VAL A 85 -6.51 25.69 -13.88
C VAL A 85 -6.06 27.15 -14.00
N SER A 86 -4.81 27.38 -14.43
CA SER A 86 -4.25 28.73 -14.69
C SER A 86 -4.25 29.06 -16.18
#